data_AF-A0A6P5AL00-F1
#
_entry.id   AF-A0A6P5AL00-F1
#
_cell.length_a   1.000
_cell.length_b   1.000
_cell.length_c   1.000
_cell.angle_alpha   90.00
_cell.angle_beta   90.00
_cell.angle_gamma   90.00
#
_symmetry.space_group_name_H-M   'P 1'
#
loop_
_entity.id
_entity.type
_entity.pdbx_description
1 polymer ?
#
loop_
_entity_poly.entity_id
_entity_poly.type
_entity_poly.pdbx_seq_one_letter_code
_entity_poly.pdbx_strand_id
1 'polypeptide(L)'
;MDDRAIDELDTAITKFMDMYRESIPHGSVPVKMHMLEYHVVPCIRKWRFGLGFLGEQGLEQVHALFNNIGRTTCGIADPVARLRSTLTNHLIGVSPDHTGGVPDPVPRKKTT
;
A
#
# COMPACT_ATOMS: atom_id res chain seq x y z
N MET A 1 7.13 -6.38 -12.80
CA MET A 1 8.25 -5.60 -13.38
C MET A 1 9.12 -6.59 -14.14
N ASP A 2 9.63 -6.20 -15.31
CA ASP A 2 10.65 -6.99 -16.00
C ASP A 2 12.00 -6.89 -15.26
N ASP A 3 12.89 -7.86 -15.47
CA ASP A 3 14.16 -7.96 -14.75
C ASP A 3 15.08 -6.77 -15.05
N ARG A 4 15.07 -6.25 -16.28
CA ARG A 4 15.88 -5.08 -16.66
C ARG A 4 15.49 -3.84 -15.86
N ALA A 5 14.18 -3.60 -15.70
CA ALA A 5 13.67 -2.49 -14.89
C ALA A 5 14.02 -2.66 -13.41
N ILE A 6 14.15 -3.90 -12.91
CA ILE A 6 14.60 -4.18 -11.55
C ILE A 6 16.09 -3.86 -11.41
N ASP A 7 16.91 -4.21 -12.39
CA ASP A 7 18.36 -3.94 -12.38
C ASP A 7 18.67 -2.44 -12.50
N GLU A 8 17.89 -1.71 -13.31
CA GLU A 8 17.94 -0.25 -13.39
C GLU A 8 17.59 0.41 -12.05
N LEU A 9 16.57 -0.12 -11.36
CA LEU A 9 16.20 0.34 -10.02
C LEU A 9 17.30 0.07 -8.99
N ASP A 10 17.91 -1.12 -9.02
CA ASP A 10 19.03 -1.52 -8.15
C ASP A 10 20.20 -0.53 -8.31
N THR A 11 20.58 -0.28 -9.56
CA THR A 11 21.65 0.67 -9.91
C THR A 11 21.33 2.09 -9.42
N ALA A 12 20.09 2.54 -9.56
CA ALA A 12 19.66 3.87 -9.11
C ALA A 12 19.70 3.99 -7.59
N ILE A 13 19.28 2.95 -6.86
CA ILE A 13 19.32 2.90 -5.40
C ILE A 13 20.77 2.97 -4.92
N THR A 14 21.68 2.17 -5.49
CA THR A 14 23.09 2.19 -5.13
C THR A 14 23.69 3.59 -5.32
N LYS A 15 23.51 4.20 -6.50
CA LYS A 15 24.01 5.54 -6.79
C LYS A 15 23.47 6.60 -5.82
N PHE A 16 22.19 6.52 -5.48
CA PHE A 16 21.57 7.43 -4.52
C PHE A 16 22.18 7.27 -3.12
N MET A 17 22.39 6.04 -2.67
CA MET A 17 22.94 5.75 -1.35
C MET A 17 24.42 6.13 -1.23
N ASP A 18 25.20 5.99 -2.31
CA ASP A 18 26.58 6.48 -2.39
C ASP A 18 26.61 8.00 -2.25
N MET A 19 25.79 8.71 -3.05
CA MET A 19 25.66 10.17 -2.98
C MET A 19 25.23 10.65 -1.58
N TYR A 20 24.30 9.94 -0.93
CA TYR A 20 23.85 10.26 0.42
C TYR A 20 25.00 10.20 1.43
N ARG A 21 25.82 9.13 1.37
CA ARG A 21 26.98 8.96 2.26
C ARG A 21 28.07 9.97 1.99
N GLU A 22 28.32 10.33 0.74
CA GLU A 22 29.26 11.39 0.37
C GLU A 22 28.81 12.76 0.86
N SER A 23 27.51 13.04 0.79
CA SER A 23 26.92 14.32 1.20
C SER A 23 26.87 14.48 2.72
N ILE A 24 26.79 13.37 3.47
CA ILE A 24 26.71 13.38 4.93
C ILE A 24 27.67 12.32 5.51
N PRO A 25 29.01 12.53 5.46
CA PRO A 25 30.00 11.49 5.78
C PRO A 25 29.96 10.99 7.23
N HIS A 26 29.44 11.80 8.14
CA HIS A 26 29.28 11.46 9.57
C HIS A 26 27.82 11.25 9.96
N GLY A 27 26.92 11.20 8.98
CA GLY A 27 25.50 10.97 9.19
C GLY A 27 25.20 9.50 9.42
N SER A 28 24.13 9.22 10.16
CA SER A 28 23.55 7.89 10.23
C SER A 28 22.70 7.60 8.99
N VAL A 29 22.53 6.32 8.67
CA VAL A 29 21.60 5.88 7.62
C VAL A 29 20.23 5.64 8.26
N PRO A 30 19.18 6.36 7.83
CA PRO A 30 17.83 6.13 8.33
C PRO A 30 17.34 4.72 7.98
N VAL A 31 16.50 4.14 8.83
CA VAL A 31 15.92 2.80 8.61
C VAL A 31 15.25 2.70 7.24
N LYS A 32 14.53 3.73 6.79
CA LYS A 32 13.90 3.73 5.45
C LYS A 32 14.90 3.62 4.31
N MET A 33 16.07 4.23 4.45
CA MET A 33 17.15 4.14 3.46
C MET A 33 17.83 2.77 3.50
N HIS A 34 18.04 2.19 4.68
CA HIS A 34 18.51 0.82 4.81
C HIS A 34 17.53 -0.17 4.15
N MET A 35 16.22 0.00 4.38
CA MET A 35 15.19 -0.79 3.73
C MET A 35 15.24 -0.63 2.21
N LEU A 36 15.37 0.62 1.72
CA LEU A 36 15.53 0.93 0.30
C LEU A 36 16.70 0.18 -0.32
N GLU A 37 17.87 0.28 0.30
CA GLU A 37 19.13 -0.24 -0.22
C GLU A 37 19.20 -1.77 -0.22
N TYR A 38 18.79 -2.41 0.87
CA TYR A 38 19.08 -3.84 1.06
C TYR A 38 17.87 -4.75 0.84
N HIS A 39 16.64 -4.23 0.91
CA HIS A 39 15.45 -5.08 1.00
C HIS A 39 14.46 -4.90 -0.17
N VAL A 40 14.45 -3.74 -0.83
CA VAL A 40 13.48 -3.45 -1.91
C VAL A 40 13.67 -4.39 -3.11
N VAL A 41 14.89 -4.44 -3.66
CA VAL A 41 15.16 -5.23 -4.87
C VAL A 41 14.97 -6.73 -4.62
N PRO A 42 15.51 -7.34 -3.53
CA PRO A 42 15.21 -8.73 -3.20
C PRO A 42 13.72 -9.03 -3.06
N CYS A 43 12.96 -8.11 -2.44
CA CYS A 43 11.51 -8.27 -2.27
C CYS A 43 10.77 -8.26 -3.62
N ILE A 44 11.08 -7.30 -4.50
CA ILE A 44 10.45 -7.21 -5.83
C ILE A 44 10.83 -8.42 -6.69
N ARG A 45 12.09 -8.88 -6.66
CA ARG A 45 12.52 -10.10 -7.38
C ARG A 45 11.78 -11.35 -6.89
N LYS A 46 11.59 -11.48 -5.57
CA LYS A 46 10.90 -12.62 -4.95
C LYS A 46 9.41 -12.66 -5.27
N TRP A 47 8.71 -11.54 -5.07
CA TRP A 47 7.25 -11.52 -5.13
C TRP A 47 6.69 -11.03 -6.46
N ARG A 48 7.52 -10.42 -7.31
CA ARG A 48 7.15 -9.85 -8.62
C ARG A 48 6.12 -8.73 -8.57
N PHE A 49 5.79 -8.25 -7.37
CA PHE A 49 4.98 -7.06 -7.10
C PHE A 49 5.85 -5.91 -6.57
N GLY A 50 5.48 -4.68 -6.92
CA GLY A 50 6.09 -3.50 -6.32
C GLY A 50 5.64 -3.33 -4.87
N LEU A 51 6.48 -2.72 -4.02
CA LEU A 51 6.17 -2.52 -2.61
C LEU A 51 4.91 -1.70 -2.35
N GLY A 52 4.48 -0.86 -3.30
CA GLY A 52 3.21 -0.13 -3.20
C GLY A 52 2.00 -1.07 -3.10
N PHE A 53 2.06 -2.27 -3.68
CA PHE A 53 1.02 -3.28 -3.54
C PHE A 53 0.95 -3.85 -2.11
N LEU A 54 2.09 -3.89 -1.42
CA LEU A 54 2.21 -4.31 -0.02
C LEU A 54 2.11 -3.11 0.95
N GLY A 55 1.79 -1.92 0.42
CA GLY A 55 1.71 -0.71 1.20
C GLY A 55 0.43 -0.62 2.03
N GLU A 56 0.47 0.24 3.05
CA GLU A 56 -0.62 0.41 4.02
C GLU A 56 -1.75 1.31 3.52
N GLN A 57 -1.68 1.83 2.29
CA GLN A 57 -2.69 2.75 1.75
C GLN A 57 -4.11 2.16 1.75
N GLY A 58 -4.23 0.84 1.56
CA GLY A 58 -5.51 0.14 1.69
C GLY A 58 -6.09 0.21 3.11
N LEU A 59 -5.25 0.10 4.13
CA LEU A 59 -5.67 0.22 5.53
C LEU A 59 -6.10 1.65 5.88
N GLU A 60 -5.38 2.65 5.38
CA GLU A 60 -5.74 4.06 5.56
C GLU A 60 -7.13 4.38 4.98
N GLN A 61 -7.42 3.83 3.80
CA GLN A 61 -8.74 3.96 3.18
C GLN A 61 -9.82 3.24 4.01
N VAL A 62 -9.51 2.06 4.54
CA VAL A 62 -10.42 1.31 5.43
C VAL A 62 -10.73 2.11 6.70
N HIS A 63 -9.74 2.76 7.31
CA HIS A 63 -9.98 3.66 8.45
C HIS A 63 -10.94 4.80 8.10
N ALA A 64 -10.75 5.45 6.95
CA ALA A 64 -11.64 6.50 6.48
C ALA A 64 -13.08 5.99 6.28
N LEU A 65 -13.24 4.78 5.72
CA LEU A 65 -14.53 4.13 5.53
C LEU A 65 -15.22 3.82 6.86
N PHE A 66 -14.50 3.26 7.83
CA PHE A 66 -15.01 3.00 9.17
C PHE A 66 -15.44 4.28 9.89
N ASN A 67 -14.67 5.37 9.76
CA ASN A 67 -15.06 6.67 10.31
C ASN A 67 -16.36 7.18 9.71
N ASN A 68 -16.55 7.00 8.39
CA ASN A 68 -17.79 7.39 7.73
C ASN A 68 -18.99 6.56 8.19
N ILE A 69 -18.85 5.22 8.23
CA ILE A 69 -19.90 4.32 8.70
C ILE A 69 -20.21 4.61 10.18
N GLY A 70 -19.20 4.86 11.01
CA GLY A 70 -19.34 5.20 12.42
C GLY A 70 -20.24 6.41 12.66
N ARG A 71 -20.18 7.42 11.79
CA ARG A 71 -21.10 8.58 11.83
C ARG A 71 -22.55 8.18 11.56
N THR A 72 -22.78 7.21 10.68
CA THR A 72 -24.15 6.73 10.37
C THR A 72 -24.72 5.86 11.49
N THR A 73 -23.87 5.14 12.22
CA THR A 73 -24.28 4.25 13.31
C THR A 73 -24.22 4.91 14.70
N CYS A 74 -23.86 6.20 14.79
CA CYS A 74 -23.59 6.88 16.06
C CYS A 74 -24.80 6.96 17.00
N GLY A 75 -26.01 6.92 16.44
CA GLY A 75 -27.28 6.94 17.20
C GLY A 75 -27.60 5.63 17.94
N ILE A 76 -26.85 4.55 17.72
CA ILE A 76 -27.04 3.29 18.44
C ILE A 76 -26.37 3.40 19.82
N ALA A 77 -27.19 3.41 20.87
CA ALA A 77 -26.73 3.60 22.25
C ALA A 77 -25.91 2.42 22.80
N ASP A 78 -26.34 1.19 22.51
CA ASP A 78 -25.60 -0.01 22.92
C ASP A 78 -24.29 -0.11 22.11
N PRO A 79 -23.11 -0.07 22.77
CA PRO A 79 -21.83 -0.11 22.07
C PRO A 79 -21.62 -1.40 21.28
N VAL A 80 -22.16 -2.53 21.73
CA VAL A 80 -22.02 -3.82 21.04
C VAL A 80 -22.87 -3.85 19.78
N ALA A 81 -24.15 -3.45 19.87
CA ALA A 81 -25.03 -3.30 18.71
C ALA A 81 -24.48 -2.28 17.70
N ARG A 82 -23.91 -1.17 18.18
CA ARG A 82 -23.28 -0.16 17.32
C ARG A 82 -22.12 -0.76 16.52
N LEU A 83 -21.19 -1.43 17.21
CA LEU A 83 -20.05 -2.07 16.56
C LEU A 83 -20.49 -3.13 15.55
N ARG A 84 -21.46 -3.99 15.91
CA ARG A 84 -22.02 -4.99 15.00
C ARG A 84 -22.62 -4.33 13.76
N SER A 85 -23.38 -3.25 13.91
CA SER A 85 -23.95 -2.50 12.79
C SER A 85 -22.86 -1.89 11.90
N THR A 86 -21.83 -1.28 12.49
CA THR A 86 -20.69 -0.71 11.73
C THR A 86 -19.97 -1.79 10.91
N LEU A 87 -19.68 -2.95 11.52
CA LEU A 87 -19.00 -4.07 10.85
C LEU A 87 -19.87 -4.68 9.73
N THR A 88 -21.18 -4.82 9.97
CA THR A 88 -22.12 -5.36 8.98
C THR A 88 -22.21 -4.45 7.76
N ASN A 89 -22.33 -3.14 7.99
CA ASN A 89 -22.38 -2.15 6.90
C ASN A 89 -21.08 -2.14 6.08
N HIS A 90 -19.92 -2.24 6.74
CA HIS A 90 -18.64 -2.38 6.05
C HIS A 90 -18.61 -3.65 5.18
N LEU A 91 -18.98 -4.81 5.75
CA LEU A 91 -18.99 -6.10 5.05
C LEU A 91 -19.86 -6.06 3.79
N ILE A 92 -21.09 -5.53 3.88
CA ILE A 92 -21.99 -5.40 2.73
C ILE A 92 -21.36 -4.53 1.64
N GLY A 93 -20.72 -3.42 2.02
CA GLY A 93 -20.10 -2.50 1.06
C GLY A 93 -18.85 -3.03 0.36
N VAL A 94 -18.17 -4.03 0.92
CA VAL A 94 -16.93 -4.61 0.36
C VAL A 94 -17.08 -6.04 -0.14
N SER A 95 -18.21 -6.70 0.15
CA SER A 95 -18.49 -8.07 -0.28
C SER A 95 -18.55 -8.13 -1.81
N PRO A 96 -17.71 -8.97 -2.46
CA PRO A 96 -17.72 -9.12 -3.92
C PRO A 96 -19.10 -9.50 -4.49
N ASP A 97 -19.88 -10.27 -3.72
CA ASP A 97 -21.23 -10.69 -4.10
C ASP A 97 -22.21 -9.51 -4.19
N HIS A 98 -21.96 -8.44 -3.43
CA HIS A 98 -22.79 -7.24 -3.40
C HIS A 98 -22.27 -6.12 -4.31
N THR A 99 -20.96 -6.07 -4.57
CA THR A 99 -20.32 -5.02 -5.36
C THR A 99 -20.20 -5.34 -6.86
N GLY A 100 -20.70 -6.50 -7.30
CA GLY A 100 -20.74 -6.89 -8.71
C GLY A 100 -19.50 -7.62 -9.21
N GLY A 101 -18.75 -8.30 -8.33
CA GLY A 101 -17.59 -9.10 -8.68
C GLY A 101 -16.29 -8.30 -8.88
N VAL A 102 -15.28 -8.96 -9.47
CA VAL A 102 -14.02 -8.30 -9.85
C VAL A 102 -14.28 -7.45 -11.10
N PRO A 103 -14.03 -6.14 -11.09
CA PRO A 103 -14.16 -5.31 -12.29
C PRO A 103 -13.30 -5.89 -13.42
N ASP A 104 -13.82 -5.88 -14.65
CA ASP A 104 -13.03 -6.31 -15.81
C ASP A 104 -11.71 -5.53 -15.88
N PRO A 105 -10.57 -6.20 -16.16
CA PRO A 105 -9.28 -5.53 -16.23
C PRO A 105 -9.31 -4.42 -17.28
N VAL A 106 -9.10 -3.18 -16.85
CA VAL A 106 -9.08 -2.02 -17.74
C VAL A 106 -7.88 -2.15 -18.70
N PRO A 107 -8.08 -2.15 -20.03
CA PRO A 107 -6.98 -2.21 -20.97
C PRO A 107 -6.06 -1.01 -20.78
N ARG A 108 -4.76 -1.25 -20.62
CA ARG A 108 -3.76 -0.18 -20.54
C ARG A 108 -3.82 0.66 -21.81
N LYS A 109 -4.13 1.96 -21.69
CA LYS A 109 -4.02 2.90 -22.82
C LYS A 109 -2.58 2.85 -23.33
N LYS A 110 -2.40 2.55 -24.62
CA LYS A 110 -1.11 2.71 -25.28
C LYS A 110 -0.80 4.20 -25.33
N THR A 111 0.24 4.63 -24.64
CA THR A 111 0.79 5.97 -24.79
C THR A 111 1.40 6.05 -26.20
N THR A 112 0.76 6.79 -27.10
CA THR A 112 1.34 7.24 -28.38
C THR A 112 2.39 8.30 -28.15
#